data_AF-A0A955TN07-F1
#
_entry.id   AF-A0A955TN07-F1
#
_cell.length_a   1.000
_cell.length_b   1.000
_cell.length_c   1.000
_cell.angle_alpha   90.00
_cell.angle_beta   90.00
_cell.angle_gamma   90.00
#
_symmetry.space_group_name_H-M   'P 1'
#
loop_
_entity.id
_entity.type
_entity.pdbx_description
1 polymer ?
#
loop_
_entity_poly.entity_id
_entity_poly.type
_entity_poly.pdbx_seq_one_letter_code
_entity_poly.pdbx_strand_id
1 'polypeptide(L)'
;MNAYWPKYKPRIVWGFIGGLFHLFTVVPILVVTGGSGEGQAWVVFFLDFPLVMFLKVIPHGNTFLYGPVSSYIFFFSIFGTFLYAIMGGGIGFFLEKNRKTTTQCKESNQTMK
;
A
#
# COMPACT_ATOMS: atom_id res chain seq x y z
N MET A 1 -13.40 25.76 2.46
CA MET A 1 -12.95 24.36 2.22
C MET A 1 -12.63 24.19 0.74
N ASN A 2 -11.40 23.80 0.39
CA ASN A 2 -10.91 23.76 -0.98
C ASN A 2 -11.72 22.78 -1.86
N ALA A 3 -12.10 23.21 -3.06
CA ALA A 3 -12.86 22.44 -4.06
C ALA A 3 -12.23 21.08 -4.44
N TYR A 4 -10.95 20.87 -4.10
CA TYR A 4 -10.20 19.64 -4.34
C TYR A 4 -10.54 18.49 -3.37
N TRP A 5 -11.07 18.80 -2.18
CA TRP A 5 -11.35 17.80 -1.16
C TRP A 5 -12.29 16.68 -1.61
N PRO A 6 -13.50 16.93 -2.18
CA PRO A 6 -14.40 15.86 -2.58
C PRO A 6 -13.87 14.98 -3.72
N LYS A 7 -12.99 15.51 -4.59
CA LYS A 7 -12.43 14.78 -5.73
C LYS A 7 -11.38 13.77 -5.32
N TYR A 8 -10.51 14.10 -4.36
CA TYR A 8 -9.42 13.22 -3.94
C TYR A 8 -9.69 12.46 -2.65
N LYS A 9 -10.76 12.79 -1.91
CA LYS A 9 -11.14 12.16 -0.64
C LYS A 9 -11.07 10.63 -0.67
N PRO A 10 -11.65 9.90 -1.65
CA PRO A 10 -11.59 8.44 -1.65
C PRO A 10 -10.15 7.92 -1.75
N ARG A 11 -9.32 8.52 -2.61
CA ARG A 11 -7.92 8.11 -2.81
C ARG A 11 -7.09 8.34 -1.56
N ILE A 12 -7.26 9.50 -0.94
CA ILE A 12 -6.54 9.85 0.30
C ILE A 12 -6.96 8.92 1.44
N VAL A 13 -8.27 8.68 1.61
CA VAL A 13 -8.79 7.82 2.67
C VAL A 13 -8.31 6.39 2.49
N TRP A 14 -8.47 5.81 1.30
CA TRP A 14 -8.03 4.44 1.04
C TRP A 14 -6.52 4.29 1.09
N GLY A 15 -5.76 5.30 0.66
CA GLY A 15 -4.31 5.31 0.82
C GLY A 15 -3.89 5.36 2.28
N PHE A 16 -4.54 6.18 3.10
CA PHE A 16 -4.29 6.21 4.54
C PHE A 16 -4.62 4.87 5.20
N ILE A 17 -5.74 4.24 4.85
CA ILE A 17 -6.12 2.91 5.34
C ILE A 17 -5.06 1.86 4.95
N GLY A 18 -4.59 1.88 3.69
CA GLY A 18 -3.54 0.97 3.23
C GLY A 18 -2.24 1.15 4.03
N GLY A 19 -1.80 2.39 4.20
CA GLY A 19 -0.61 2.70 5.02
C GLY A 19 -0.77 2.23 6.47
N LEU A 20 -1.93 2.49 7.10
CA LEU A 20 -2.20 2.01 8.46
C LEU A 20 -2.22 0.48 8.55
N PHE A 21 -2.80 -0.20 7.56
CA PHE A 21 -2.80 -1.66 7.50
C PHE A 21 -1.37 -2.19 7.58
N HIS A 22 -0.48 -1.70 6.72
CA HIS A 22 0.93 -2.13 6.74
C HIS A 22 1.61 -1.77 8.07
N LEU A 23 1.42 -0.54 8.56
CA LEU A 23 2.00 -0.07 9.82
C LEU A 23 1.60 -0.92 11.03
N PHE A 24 0.38 -1.46 11.07
CA PHE A 24 -0.10 -2.27 12.20
C PHE A 24 0.06 -3.78 12.02
N THR A 25 0.20 -4.26 10.78
CA THR A 25 0.30 -5.72 10.52
C THR A 25 1.73 -6.18 10.28
N VAL A 26 2.56 -5.37 9.62
CA VAL A 26 3.91 -5.75 9.20
C VAL A 26 4.96 -5.22 10.15
N VAL A 27 4.94 -3.92 10.43
CA VAL A 27 5.99 -3.24 11.23
C VAL A 27 6.16 -3.83 12.62
N PRO A 28 5.10 -4.15 13.40
CA PRO A 28 5.29 -4.73 14.73
C PRO A 28 5.96 -6.10 14.67
N ILE A 29 5.62 -6.91 13.67
CA ILE A 29 6.24 -8.23 13.47
C ILE A 29 7.73 -8.05 13.15
N LEU A 30 8.08 -7.14 12.24
CA LEU A 30 9.47 -6.84 11.91
C LEU A 30 10.29 -6.40 13.13
N VAL A 31 9.71 -5.56 13.99
CA VAL A 31 10.38 -5.06 15.20
C VAL A 31 10.53 -6.16 16.26
N VAL A 32 9.46 -6.92 16.54
CA VAL A 32 9.47 -7.98 17.57
C VAL A 32 10.41 -9.12 17.19
N THR A 33 10.44 -9.48 15.92
CA THR A 33 11.29 -10.57 15.41
C THR A 33 12.74 -10.14 15.15
N GLY A 34 13.06 -8.86 15.31
CA GLY A 34 14.38 -8.31 14.96
C GLY A 34 14.74 -8.58 13.50
N GLY A 35 13.77 -8.56 12.59
CA GLY A 35 13.98 -8.87 11.18
C GLY A 35 14.50 -10.30 10.93
N SER A 36 14.20 -11.26 11.81
CA SER A 36 14.73 -12.62 11.75
C SER A 36 13.66 -13.68 12.02
N GLY A 37 13.92 -14.91 11.55
CA GLY A 37 13.05 -16.06 11.79
C GLY A 37 11.98 -16.31 10.73
N GLU A 38 11.44 -17.53 10.73
CA GLU A 38 10.53 -18.02 9.68
C GLU A 38 9.24 -17.21 9.60
N GLY A 39 8.67 -16.81 10.75
CA GLY A 39 7.44 -16.03 10.80
C GLY A 39 7.55 -14.67 10.10
N GLN A 40 8.69 -13.99 10.24
CA GLN A 40 8.96 -12.73 9.55
C GLN A 40 9.18 -12.95 8.05
N ALA A 41 9.91 -14.00 7.67
CA ALA A 41 10.13 -14.34 6.26
C ALA A 41 8.80 -14.57 5.53
N TRP A 42 7.84 -15.25 6.16
CA TRP A 42 6.51 -15.44 5.60
C TRP A 42 5.73 -14.13 5.45
N VAL A 43 5.72 -13.27 6.47
CA VAL A 43 5.02 -11.98 6.43
C VAL A 43 5.56 -11.10 5.31
N VAL A 44 6.89 -11.00 5.19
CA VAL A 44 7.55 -10.23 4.13
C VAL A 44 7.31 -10.86 2.76
N PHE A 45 7.28 -12.19 2.66
CA PHE A 45 6.96 -12.87 1.41
C PHE A 45 5.51 -12.66 0.96
N PHE A 46 4.55 -12.53 1.86
CA PHE A 46 3.16 -12.30 1.46
C PHE A 46 2.82 -10.83 1.25
N LEU A 47 3.40 -9.94 2.07
CA LEU A 47 2.99 -8.54 2.12
C LEU A 47 3.99 -7.62 1.40
N ASP A 48 5.28 -7.93 1.45
CA ASP A 48 6.34 -7.08 0.91
C ASP A 48 7.19 -7.75 -0.19
N PHE A 49 6.72 -8.84 -0.79
CA PHE A 49 7.44 -9.51 -1.87
C PHE A 49 7.80 -8.59 -3.05
N PRO A 50 6.92 -7.65 -3.48
CA PRO A 50 7.30 -6.67 -4.48
C PRO A 50 8.54 -5.84 -4.08
N LEU A 51 8.67 -5.47 -2.80
CA LEU A 51 9.84 -4.75 -2.29
C LEU A 51 11.09 -5.62 -2.27
N VAL A 52 10.97 -6.89 -1.89
CA VAL A 52 12.09 -7.85 -1.93
C VAL A 52 12.59 -8.00 -3.37
N MET A 53 11.67 -8.17 -4.33
CA MET A 53 12.02 -8.28 -5.75
C MET A 53 12.65 -6.99 -6.27
N PHE A 54 12.14 -5.83 -5.88
CA PHE A 54 12.70 -4.54 -6.21
C PHE A 54 14.15 -4.38 -5.69
N LEU A 55 14.42 -4.77 -4.44
CA LEU A 55 15.78 -4.74 -3.89
C LEU A 55 16.73 -5.71 -4.59
N LYS A 56 16.23 -6.86 -5.08
CA LYS A 56 17.05 -7.82 -5.83
C LYS A 56 17.52 -7.30 -7.19
N VAL A 57 16.77 -6.38 -7.82
CA VAL A 57 17.10 -5.87 -9.16
C VAL A 57 17.96 -4.60 -9.15
N ILE A 58 18.02 -3.89 -8.02
CA ILE A 58 18.79 -2.63 -7.93
C ILE A 58 20.23 -2.93 -7.47
N PRO A 59 21.24 -2.27 -8.07
CA PRO A 59 22.61 -2.33 -7.56
C PRO A 59 22.66 -1.98 -6.07
N HIS A 60 23.30 -2.84 -5.28
CA HIS A 60 23.38 -2.72 -3.82
C HIS A 60 22.06 -2.95 -3.05
N GLY A 61 20.93 -3.27 -3.68
CA GLY A 61 19.70 -3.54 -2.92
C GLY A 61 19.80 -4.75 -1.98
N ASN A 62 20.68 -5.71 -2.29
CA ASN A 62 21.00 -6.83 -1.42
C ASN A 62 21.59 -6.41 -0.06
N THR A 63 22.22 -5.25 0.06
CA THR A 63 22.73 -4.77 1.36
C THR A 63 21.60 -4.39 2.30
N PHE A 64 20.42 -4.02 1.78
CA PHE A 64 19.23 -3.79 2.60
C PHE A 64 18.55 -5.11 3.01
N LEU A 65 18.71 -6.17 2.22
CA LEU A 65 18.15 -7.51 2.53
C LEU A 65 19.01 -8.32 3.50
N TYR A 66 20.34 -8.21 3.37
CA TYR A 66 21.30 -9.07 4.08
C TYR A 66 22.29 -8.29 4.96
N GLY A 67 22.14 -6.96 5.04
CA GLY A 67 22.97 -6.11 5.87
C GLY A 67 22.43 -5.95 7.28
N PRO A 68 22.66 -4.79 7.94
CA PRO A 68 22.21 -4.56 9.30
C PRO A 68 20.69 -4.69 9.44
N VAL A 69 20.25 -5.40 10.48
CA VAL A 69 18.84 -5.59 10.83
C VAL A 69 18.09 -4.26 10.93
N SER A 70 18.73 -3.22 11.47
CA SER A 70 18.13 -1.89 11.58
C SER A 70 17.83 -1.27 10.21
N SER A 71 18.73 -1.41 9.23
CA SER A 71 18.52 -0.95 7.86
C SER A 71 17.41 -1.71 7.16
N TYR A 72 17.34 -3.02 7.40
CA TYR A 72 16.27 -3.89 6.91
C TYR A 72 14.90 -3.42 7.44
N ILE A 73 14.75 -3.35 8.77
CA ILE A 73 13.49 -2.95 9.42
C ILE A 73 13.06 -1.56 8.95
N PHE A 74 14.00 -0.60 8.88
CA PHE A 74 13.71 0.77 8.46
C PHE A 74 13.20 0.83 7.00
N PHE A 75 13.87 0.12 6.09
CA PHE A 75 13.49 0.09 4.69
C PHE A 75 12.08 -0.49 4.51
N PHE A 76 11.82 -1.68 5.04
CA PHE A 76 10.51 -2.33 4.89
C PHE A 76 9.41 -1.55 5.61
N SER A 77 9.69 -0.95 6.76
CA SER A 77 8.70 -0.12 7.46
C SER A 77 8.28 1.11 6.65
N ILE A 78 9.22 1.86 6.07
CA ILE A 78 8.88 3.09 5.36
C ILE A 78 8.37 2.80 3.95
N PHE A 79 9.16 2.06 3.16
CA PHE A 79 8.81 1.80 1.77
C PHE A 79 7.62 0.85 1.66
N GLY A 80 7.47 -0.11 2.57
CA GLY A 80 6.30 -0.98 2.61
C GLY A 80 5.04 -0.18 2.94
N THR A 81 5.10 0.70 3.94
CA THR A 81 3.97 1.60 4.27
C THR A 81 3.59 2.48 3.08
N PHE A 82 4.59 3.02 2.37
CA PHE A 82 4.35 3.84 1.19
C PHE A 82 3.74 3.03 0.04
N LEU A 83 4.23 1.82 -0.22
CA LEU A 83 3.65 0.93 -1.23
C LEU A 83 2.18 0.66 -0.94
N TYR A 84 1.86 0.28 0.30
CA TYR A 84 0.48 0.01 0.70
C TYR A 84 -0.41 1.25 0.65
N ALA A 85 0.14 2.44 0.93
CA ALA A 85 -0.59 3.69 0.74
C ALA A 85 -0.89 3.97 -0.73
N ILE A 86 0.05 3.67 -1.65
CA ILE A 86 -0.19 3.77 -3.10
C ILE A 86 -1.25 2.76 -3.54
N MET A 87 -1.17 1.51 -3.08
CA MET A 87 -2.15 0.47 -3.41
C MET A 87 -3.56 0.87 -2.93
N GLY A 88 -3.67 1.34 -1.68
CA GLY A 88 -4.92 1.89 -1.15
C GLY A 88 -5.43 3.07 -1.99
N GLY A 89 -4.56 4.01 -2.36
CA GLY A 89 -4.92 5.11 -3.25
C GLY A 89 -5.44 4.65 -4.62
N GLY A 90 -4.85 3.59 -5.18
CA GLY A 90 -5.29 2.94 -6.41
C GLY A 90 -6.66 2.29 -6.30
N ILE A 91 -6.94 1.60 -5.19
CA ILE A 91 -8.29 1.06 -4.89
C ILE A 91 -9.30 2.19 -4.82
N GLY A 92 -8.97 3.27 -4.09
CA GLY A 92 -9.83 4.46 -4.00
C GLY A 92 -10.12 5.09 -5.37
N PHE A 93 -9.14 5.09 -6.27
CA PHE A 93 -9.31 5.53 -7.66
C PHE A 93 -10.28 4.63 -8.44
N PHE A 94 -10.12 3.31 -8.34
CA PHE A 94 -10.96 2.35 -9.07
C PHE A 94 -12.42 2.39 -8.60
N LEU A 95 -12.64 2.48 -7.28
CA LEU A 95 -13.99 2.64 -6.70
C LEU A 95 -14.66 3.94 -7.17
N GLU A 96 -13.90 5.05 -7.24
CA GLU A 96 -14.41 6.32 -7.75
C GLU A 96 -14.82 6.21 -9.23
N LYS A 97 -14.00 5.54 -10.05
CA LYS A 97 -14.29 5.31 -11.47
C LYS A 97 -15.58 4.51 -11.66
N ASN A 98 -15.72 3.39 -10.94
CA ASN A 98 -16.89 2.53 -11.04
C ASN A 98 -18.18 3.22 -10.57
N ARG A 99 -18.10 4.04 -9.52
CA ARG A 99 -19.27 4.81 -9.04
C ARG A 99 -19.81 5.76 -10.10
N LYS A 100 -18.92 6.46 -10.83
CA LYS A 100 -19.32 7.41 -11.88
C LYS A 100 -20.02 6.69 -13.05
N THR A 101 -19.49 5.54 -13.47
CA THR A 101 -20.10 4.73 -14.53
C THR A 101 -21.52 4.28 -14.17
N THR A 102 -21.75 3.85 -12.93
CA THR A 102 -23.08 3.44 -12.46
C THR A 102 -24.08 4.60 -12.41
N THR A 103 -23.65 5.80 -11.97
CA THR A 103 -24.52 6.98 -11.93
C THR A 103 -24.94 7.44 -13.33
N GLN A 104 -24.00 7.50 -14.28
CA GLN A 104 -24.32 7.88 -15.66
C GLN A 104 -25.31 6.91 -16.35
N CYS A 105 -25.18 5.60 -16.08
CA CYS A 105 -26.13 4.61 -16.59
C CYS A 105 -27.56 4.80 -16.03
N LYS A 106 -27.69 5.14 -14.74
CA LYS A 106 -29.00 5.41 -14.13
C LYS A 106 -29.68 6.65 -14.73
N GLU A 107 -28.93 7.72 -14.95
CA GLU A 107 -29.46 8.98 -15.53
C GLU A 107 -29.87 8.80 -17.00
N SER A 108 -29.12 8.02 -17.78
CA SER A 108 -29.49 7.67 -19.16
C SER A 108 -30.77 6.84 -19.24
N ASN A 109 -31.00 5.91 -18.29
CA ASN A 109 -32.23 5.10 -18.28
C ASN A 109 -33.47 5.86 -17.78
N GLN A 110 -33.30 6.97 -17.04
CA GLN A 110 -34.42 7.82 -16.62
C GLN A 110 -34.84 8.80 -17.71
N THR A 111 -33.95 9.20 -18.61
CA THR A 111 -34.24 10.11 -19.74
C THR A 111 -34.89 9.43 -20.93
N MET A 112 -34.88 8.10 -20.99
CA MET A 112 -35.55 7.29 -22.02
C MET A 112 -36.98 6.85 -21.62
N LYS A 113 -37.49 7.27 -20.47
CA LYS A 113 -38.87 7.04 -20.00
C LYS A 113 -39.67 8.33 -20.06
#